data_AF-A0A7W9ZQS0-F1
#
_entry.id   AF-A0A7W9ZQS0-F1
#
_cell.length_a   1.000
_cell.length_b   1.000
_cell.length_c   1.000
_cell.angle_alpha   90.00
_cell.angle_beta   90.00
_cell.angle_gamma   90.00
#
_symmetry.space_group_name_H-M   'P 1'
#
loop_
_entity.id
_entity.type
_entity.pdbx_description
1 polymer ?
#
loop_
_entity_poly.entity_id
_entity_poly.type
_entity_poly.pdbx_seq_one_letter_code
_entity_poly.pdbx_strand_id
1 'polypeptide(L)'
;MQNGYVESFNGRMRDELLNESLFFGLDHARSAIAEWAEDYNNFRPHSSLGYQTPAGYAGSIAATGSNAAQNESFAFPPVAHTAPLGVFKTAGALIATG
;
A
#
# COMPACT_ATOMS: atom_id res chain seq x y z
N MET A 1 -6.87 -4.48 13.35
CA MET A 1 -6.54 -5.85 12.92
C MET A 1 -6.14 -5.87 11.44
N GLN A 2 -5.26 -4.97 11.01
CA GLN A 2 -4.81 -4.90 9.60
C GLN A 2 -3.37 -5.42 9.44
N ASN A 3 -2.54 -5.23 10.47
CA ASN A 3 -1.13 -5.63 10.49
C ASN A 3 -0.93 -7.14 10.34
N GLY A 4 -1.76 -7.97 10.99
CA GLY A 4 -1.57 -9.42 11.01
C GLY A 4 -1.65 -10.13 9.66
N TYR A 5 -2.42 -9.60 8.70
CA TYR A 5 -2.50 -10.15 7.34
C TYR A 5 -1.22 -9.83 6.54
N VAL A 6 -0.75 -8.58 6.62
CA VAL A 6 0.48 -8.13 5.97
C VAL A 6 1.70 -8.81 6.60
N GLU A 7 1.70 -9.02 7.92
CA GLU A 7 2.74 -9.75 8.63
C GLU A 7 2.81 -11.22 8.19
N SER A 8 1.66 -11.89 8.08
CA SER A 8 1.60 -13.29 7.63
C SER A 8 2.08 -13.45 6.19
N PHE A 9 1.70 -12.52 5.31
CA PHE A 9 2.18 -12.47 3.93
C PHE A 9 3.70 -12.28 3.87
N ASN A 10 4.22 -11.24 4.52
CA ASN A 10 5.66 -10.93 4.50
C ASN A 10 6.50 -12.05 5.13
N GLY A 11 5.99 -12.68 6.20
CA GLY A 11 6.64 -13.83 6.83
C GLY A 11 6.76 -15.01 5.86
N ARG A 12 5.66 -15.35 5.19
CA ARG A 12 5.60 -16.46 4.21
C ARG A 12 6.44 -16.19 2.97
N MET A 13 6.38 -14.99 2.40
CA MET A 13 7.20 -14.64 1.23
C MET A 13 8.69 -14.77 1.51
N ARG A 14 9.12 -14.37 2.71
CA ARG A 14 10.52 -14.50 3.10
C ARG A 14 10.92 -15.96 3.27
N ASP A 15 10.12 -16.73 3.98
CA ASP A 15 10.44 -18.12 4.34
C ASP A 15 10.37 -19.07 3.13
N GLU A 16 9.38 -18.89 2.25
CA GLU A 16 9.11 -19.85 1.18
C GLU A 16 9.71 -19.47 -0.18
N LEU A 17 9.98 -18.18 -0.40
CA LEU A 17 10.50 -17.69 -1.68
C LEU A 17 11.91 -17.13 -1.53
N LEU A 18 12.08 -16.10 -0.70
CA LEU A 18 13.33 -15.32 -0.69
C LEU A 18 14.50 -16.06 -0.04
N ASN A 19 14.24 -16.86 0.99
CA ASN A 19 15.28 -17.64 1.66
C ASN A 19 15.64 -18.93 0.91
N GLU A 20 14.70 -19.50 0.16
CA GLU A 20 14.88 -20.78 -0.53
C GLU A 20 15.41 -20.62 -1.96
N SER A 21 15.36 -19.41 -2.53
CA SER A 21 15.69 -19.16 -3.94
C SER A 21 16.96 -18.33 -4.12
N LEU A 22 17.87 -18.81 -4.96
CA LEU A 22 18.95 -17.99 -5.53
C LEU A 22 18.47 -17.34 -6.83
N PHE A 23 18.53 -16.01 -6.91
CA PHE A 23 18.14 -15.27 -8.10
C PHE A 23 19.35 -15.00 -9.00
N PHE A 24 19.26 -15.41 -10.27
CA PHE A 24 20.30 -15.20 -11.27
C PHE A 24 20.18 -13.86 -12.02
N GLY A 25 19.20 -13.04 -11.66
CA GLY A 25 18.94 -11.73 -12.27
C GLY A 25 17.56 -11.18 -11.92
N LEU A 26 17.33 -9.91 -12.28
CA LEU A 26 16.05 -9.23 -12.00
C LEU A 26 14.87 -9.87 -12.75
N ASP A 27 15.09 -10.37 -13.96
CA ASP A 27 14.04 -11.02 -14.75
C ASP A 27 13.57 -12.31 -14.08
N HIS A 28 14.52 -13.16 -13.65
CA HIS A 28 14.23 -14.37 -12.89
C HIS A 28 13.53 -14.06 -11.57
N ALA A 29 13.99 -13.04 -10.83
CA ALA A 29 13.35 -12.63 -9.59
C ALA A 29 11.90 -12.16 -9.81
N ARG A 30 11.64 -11.38 -10.86
CA ARG A 30 10.28 -10.93 -11.20
C ARG A 30 9.36 -12.10 -11.52
N SER A 31 9.84 -13.05 -12.32
CA SER A 31 9.07 -14.25 -12.67
C SER A 31 8.74 -15.09 -11.43
N ALA A 32 9.73 -15.35 -10.58
CA ALA A 32 9.55 -16.15 -9.37
C ALA A 32 8.60 -15.47 -8.36
N ILE A 33 8.68 -14.15 -8.20
CA ILE A 33 7.75 -13.39 -7.36
C ILE A 33 6.34 -13.44 -7.93
N ALA A 34 6.17 -13.30 -9.25
CA ALA A 34 4.86 -13.35 -9.89
C ALA A 34 4.19 -14.72 -9.74
N GLU A 35 4.93 -15.80 -9.98
CA GLU A 35 4.45 -17.17 -9.80
C GLU A 35 4.06 -17.44 -8.34
N TRP A 36 4.92 -17.07 -7.39
CA TRP A 36 4.62 -17.25 -5.97
C TRP A 36 3.40 -16.43 -5.52
N ALA A 37 3.26 -15.19 -6.01
CA ALA A 37 2.10 -14.35 -5.70
C ALA A 37 0.80 -14.93 -6.29
N GLU A 38 0.85 -15.52 -7.48
CA GLU A 38 -0.29 -16.20 -8.09
C GLU A 38 -0.73 -17.39 -7.24
N ASP A 39 0.23 -18.24 -6.84
CA ASP A 39 0.00 -19.40 -5.98
C ASP A 39 -0.62 -19.00 -4.62
N TYR A 40 0.00 -18.04 -3.94
CA TYR A 40 -0.46 -17.53 -2.64
C TYR A 40 -1.89 -16.97 -2.70
N ASN A 41 -2.21 -16.19 -3.75
CA ASN A 41 -3.47 -15.48 -3.85
C ASN A 41 -4.63 -16.37 -4.34
N ASN A 42 -4.38 -17.35 -5.19
CA ASN A 42 -5.44 -18.09 -5.88
C ASN A 42 -5.63 -19.52 -5.38
N PHE A 43 -4.58 -20.17 -4.86
CA PHE A 43 -4.61 -21.61 -4.62
C PHE A 43 -4.46 -21.97 -3.15
N ARG A 44 -3.84 -21.12 -2.33
CA ARG A 44 -3.59 -21.43 -0.91
C ARG A 44 -4.73 -20.96 0.01
N PRO A 45 -5.41 -21.88 0.73
CA PRO A 45 -6.36 -21.50 1.76
C PRO A 45 -5.65 -21.06 3.05
N HIS A 46 -6.09 -19.94 3.63
CA HIS A 46 -5.50 -19.39 4.86
C HIS A 46 -6.48 -19.50 6.03
N SER A 47 -6.03 -20.07 7.15
CA SER A 47 -6.87 -20.23 8.35
C SER A 47 -7.39 -18.89 8.90
N SER A 48 -6.60 -17.82 8.79
CA SER A 48 -7.00 -16.46 9.18
C SER A 48 -8.09 -15.87 8.27
N LEU A 49 -8.28 -16.43 7.08
CA LEU A 49 -9.35 -16.08 6.13
C LEU A 49 -10.46 -17.15 6.12
N GLY A 50 -10.61 -17.92 7.21
CA GLY A 50 -11.61 -18.98 7.29
C GLY A 50 -11.37 -20.11 6.30
N TYR A 51 -10.11 -20.42 6.00
CA TYR A 51 -9.68 -21.39 4.99
C TYR A 51 -10.09 -21.02 3.54
N GLN A 52 -10.32 -19.73 3.27
CA GLN A 52 -10.45 -19.21 1.92
C GLN A 52 -9.08 -18.77 1.37
N THR A 53 -8.97 -18.73 0.04
CA THR A 53 -7.85 -18.07 -0.63
C THR A 53 -8.00 -16.56 -0.53
N PRO A 54 -6.91 -15.77 -0.60
CA PRO A 54 -6.99 -14.31 -0.55
C PRO A 54 -7.90 -13.75 -1.64
N ALA A 55 -7.85 -14.30 -2.86
CA ALA A 55 -8.74 -13.92 -3.95
C ALA A 55 -10.21 -14.28 -3.65
N GLY A 56 -10.47 -15.46 -3.10
CA GLY A 56 -11.82 -15.88 -2.70
C GLY A 56 -12.41 -15.01 -1.60
N TYR A 57 -11.59 -14.62 -0.62
CA TYR A 57 -11.98 -13.68 0.42
C TYR A 57 -12.22 -12.27 -0.13
N ALA A 58 -11.38 -11.77 -1.03
CA ALA A 58 -11.63 -10.48 -1.68
C ALA A 58 -12.94 -10.45 -2.48
N GLY A 59 -13.25 -11.56 -3.17
CA GLY A 59 -14.52 -11.73 -3.89
C GLY A 59 -15.74 -11.71 -2.97
N SER A 60 -15.65 -12.30 -1.77
CA SER A 60 -16.76 -12.27 -0.79
C SER A 60 -16.96 -10.89 -0.17
N ILE A 61 -15.89 -10.14 0.09
CA ILE A 61 -15.94 -8.75 0.54
C ILE A 61 -16.58 -7.85 -0.53
N ALA A 62 -16.18 -8.02 -1.79
CA ALA A 62 -16.73 -7.25 -2.92
C ALA A 62 -18.22 -7.56 -3.15
N ALA A 63 -18.63 -8.83 -3.05
CA ALA A 63 -20.02 -9.24 -3.19
C ALA A 63 -20.92 -8.76 -2.03
N THR A 64 -20.37 -8.59 -0.84
CA THR A 64 -21.10 -8.14 0.36
C THR A 64 -21.37 -6.63 0.36
N GLY A 65 -20.92 -5.88 -0.66
CA GLY A 65 -21.16 -4.43 -0.74
C GLY A 65 -20.37 -3.61 0.26
N SER A 66 -19.41 -4.23 0.96
CA SER A 66 -18.40 -3.51 1.74
C SER A 66 -17.49 -2.78 0.77
N ASN A 67 -17.82 -1.52 0.52
CA ASN A 67 -16.99 -0.53 -0.16
C ASN A 67 -15.67 -0.31 0.63
N ALA A 68 -14.79 -1.32 0.67
CA ALA A 68 -13.47 -1.23 1.26
C ALA A 68 -12.57 -0.22 0.52
N ALA A 69 -13.01 0.24 -0.66
CA ALA A 69 -12.37 1.27 -1.46
C ALA A 69 -12.87 2.72 -1.20
N GLN A 70 -13.88 2.95 -0.34
CA GLN A 70 -14.40 4.32 -0.09
C GLN A 70 -13.75 5.03 1.10
N ASN A 71 -12.65 4.51 1.66
CA ASN A 71 -11.82 5.38 2.50
C ASN A 71 -10.92 6.22 1.59
N GLU A 72 -11.55 7.22 0.98
CA GLU A 72 -10.93 8.42 0.39
C GLU A 72 -10.21 9.21 1.51
N SER A 73 -9.18 8.61 2.09
CA SER A 73 -8.18 9.27 2.92
C SER A 73 -6.78 8.91 2.45
N PHE A 74 -6.62 8.65 1.15
CA PHE A 74 -5.39 9.02 0.45
C PHE A 74 -5.44 10.54 0.30
N ALA A 75 -5.09 11.26 1.38
CA ALA A 75 -4.74 12.65 1.25
C ALA A 75 -3.68 12.74 0.14
N PHE A 76 -4.07 13.20 -1.05
CA PHE A 76 -3.12 13.79 -1.96
C PHE A 76 -2.34 14.80 -1.12
N PRO A 77 -1.01 14.66 -0.93
CA PRO A 77 -0.27 15.78 -0.36
C PRO A 77 -0.57 16.95 -1.30
N PRO A 78 -1.03 18.11 -0.80
CA PRO A 78 -1.19 19.26 -1.66
C PRO A 78 0.16 19.48 -2.32
N VAL A 79 0.19 19.42 -3.65
CA VAL A 79 1.35 19.84 -4.44
C VAL A 79 1.80 21.17 -3.82
N ALA A 80 3.05 21.21 -3.36
CA ALA A 80 3.59 22.35 -2.66
C ALA A 80 3.20 23.62 -3.44
N HIS A 81 2.59 24.59 -2.74
CA HIS A 81 2.24 25.85 -3.39
C HIS A 81 3.52 26.44 -3.96
N THR A 82 3.50 26.75 -5.25
CA THR A 82 4.60 27.42 -5.94
C THR A 82 5.00 28.64 -5.12
N ALA A 83 6.25 28.70 -4.68
CA ALA A 83 6.80 29.85 -3.97
C ALA A 83 6.63 31.09 -4.88
N PRO A 84 5.98 32.17 -4.42
CA PRO A 84 5.88 33.37 -5.23
C PRO A 84 7.26 33.99 -5.39
N LEU A 85 7.64 34.17 -6.66
CA LEU A 85 8.79 34.95 -7.12
C LEU A 85 8.79 36.36 -6.51
N GLY A 86 9.91 36.73 -5.89
CA GLY A 86 10.46 38.09 -5.98
C GLY A 86 9.81 39.19 -5.14
N VAL A 87 10.51 39.53 -4.06
CA VAL A 87 10.46 40.77 -3.26
C VAL A 87 10.36 42.07 -4.08
N PHE A 88 9.49 43.00 -3.68
CA PHE A 88 9.81 44.45 -3.63
C PHE A 88 9.13 45.14 -2.44
N LYS A 89 9.91 46.03 -1.82
CA LYS A 89 9.74 46.72 -0.53
C LYS A 89 9.15 48.12 -0.73
N THR A 90 8.16 48.50 0.09
CA THR A 90 7.86 49.91 0.51
C THR A 90 6.85 49.85 1.68
N ALA A 91 7.23 49.98 2.95
CA ALA A 91 7.53 51.17 3.76
C ALA A 91 6.31 52.04 4.18
N GLY A 92 6.12 52.16 5.52
CA GLY A 92 5.34 53.19 6.24
C GLY A 92 3.95 52.72 6.72
N ALA A 93 3.46 52.97 7.94
CA ALA A 93 3.96 53.70 9.11
C ALA A 93 3.10 53.33 10.36
N LEU A 94 3.57 53.72 11.55
CA LEU A 94 2.89 53.78 12.87
C LEU A 94 1.44 54.35 12.81
N ILE A 95 0.49 54.16 13.76
CA ILE A 95 0.51 54.56 15.18
C ILE A 95 -0.67 53.93 16.00
N ALA A 96 -0.41 53.70 17.30
CA ALA A 96 -1.18 53.96 18.54
C ALA A 96 -2.69 53.65 18.75
N THR A 97 -2.92 52.94 19.87
CA THR A 97 -3.88 53.10 20.99
C THR A 97 -5.35 53.45 20.77
N GLY A 98 -6.19 52.71 21.49
CA GLY A 98 -7.53 53.07 21.96
C GLY A 98 -7.85 52.21 23.16
#